data_AF-A0A9E7UCK9-F1
#
_entry.id   AF-A0A9E7UCK9-F1
#
_cell.length_a   1.000
_cell.length_b   1.000
_cell.length_c   1.000
_cell.angle_alpha   90.00
_cell.angle_beta   90.00
_cell.angle_gamma   90.00
#
_symmetry.space_group_name_H-M   'P 1'
#
loop_
_entity.id
_entity.type
_entity.pdbx_description
1 polymer ?
#
loop_
_entity_poly.entity_id
_entity_poly.type
_entity_poly.pdbx_seq_one_letter_code
_entity_poly.pdbx_strand_id
1 'polypeptide(L)'
;MRELDATDREILSLLLEDGRRPWADIAEHVDLSAPAVADRVERLREVGVVRGFSVDLDRSRLREGVEVLVELTTEPGETERVRAATSGLDGVEHVFTTAGGGVVLTGTFPADVDAHLASEVPMDAVREYEVRLLTDVAWHPSLGEAKLGLPCAECENTVTSEGVTATLGGETYAFCCSSCKSQFEERYERLAEGA
;
A
#
# COMPACT_ATOMS: atom_id res chain seq x y z
N MET A 1 -0.77 -10.00 17.33
CA MET A 1 -1.19 -10.80 16.16
C MET A 1 0.04 -11.52 15.65
N ARG A 2 0.07 -12.85 15.71
CA ARG A 2 1.21 -13.68 15.31
C ARG A 2 0.82 -14.32 13.99
N GLU A 3 1.26 -13.72 12.88
CA GLU A 3 0.98 -14.15 11.50
C GLU A 3 -0.50 -14.06 11.04
N LEU A 4 -0.74 -13.98 9.72
CA LEU A 4 -2.04 -14.26 9.12
C LEU A 4 -2.33 -15.73 9.41
N ASP A 5 -3.40 -16.05 10.13
CA ASP A 5 -3.83 -17.44 10.21
C ASP A 5 -4.48 -17.88 8.88
N ALA A 6 -4.76 -19.18 8.75
CA ALA A 6 -5.36 -19.72 7.54
C ALA A 6 -6.75 -19.11 7.24
N THR A 7 -7.50 -18.76 8.28
CA THR A 7 -8.81 -18.12 8.16
C THR A 7 -8.67 -16.70 7.62
N ASP A 8 -7.73 -15.90 8.12
CA ASP A 8 -7.49 -14.55 7.60
C ASP A 8 -7.05 -14.57 6.13
N ARG A 9 -6.25 -15.57 5.73
CA ARG A 9 -5.88 -15.78 4.33
C ARG A 9 -7.08 -16.08 3.44
N GLU A 10 -7.96 -16.98 3.88
CA GLU A 10 -9.14 -17.35 3.14
C GLU A 10 -10.08 -16.14 2.99
N ILE A 11 -10.33 -15.40 4.09
CA ILE A 11 -11.11 -14.16 4.06
C ILE A 11 -10.54 -13.17 3.02
N LEU A 12 -9.22 -12.95 3.04
CA LEU A 12 -8.56 -12.06 2.08
C LEU A 12 -8.69 -12.58 0.64
N SER A 13 -8.55 -13.88 0.41
CA SER A 13 -8.72 -14.48 -0.93
C SER A 13 -10.11 -14.21 -1.48
N LEU A 14 -11.16 -14.47 -0.69
CA LEU A 14 -12.54 -14.25 -1.08
C LEU A 14 -12.83 -12.76 -1.35
N LEU A 15 -12.20 -11.86 -0.59
CA LEU A 15 -12.32 -10.40 -0.79
C LEU A 15 -11.51 -9.87 -1.98
N LEU A 16 -10.39 -10.50 -2.35
CA LEU A 16 -9.66 -10.16 -3.56
C LEU A 16 -10.44 -10.55 -4.82
N GLU A 17 -11.21 -11.63 -4.75
CA GLU A 17 -12.13 -12.03 -5.83
C GLU A 17 -13.34 -11.09 -5.93
N ASP A 18 -13.98 -10.78 -4.80
CA ASP A 18 -15.10 -9.85 -4.74
C ASP A 18 -15.07 -9.05 -3.43
N GLY A 19 -14.60 -7.80 -3.51
CA GLY A 19 -14.53 -6.90 -2.36
C GLY A 19 -15.91 -6.51 -1.79
N ARG A 20 -17.02 -6.83 -2.48
CA ARG A 20 -18.39 -6.61 -2.01
C ARG A 20 -19.04 -7.87 -1.45
N ARG A 21 -18.32 -8.99 -1.38
CA ARG A 21 -18.85 -10.27 -0.90
C ARG A 21 -19.44 -10.09 0.51
N PRO A 22 -20.70 -10.48 0.75
CA PRO A 22 -21.31 -10.32 2.06
C PRO A 22 -20.56 -11.09 3.15
N TRP A 23 -20.47 -10.53 4.36
CA TRP A 23 -19.85 -11.23 5.49
C TRP A 23 -20.51 -12.57 5.82
N ALA A 24 -21.81 -12.71 5.57
CA ALA A 24 -22.52 -13.97 5.74
C ALA A 24 -22.04 -15.06 4.77
N ASP A 25 -21.74 -14.70 3.52
CA ASP A 25 -21.23 -15.62 2.52
C ASP A 25 -19.78 -16.03 2.85
N ILE A 26 -18.93 -15.07 3.21
CA ILE A 26 -17.56 -15.37 3.67
C ILE A 26 -17.59 -16.26 4.92
N ALA A 27 -18.50 -16.01 5.85
CA ALA A 27 -18.66 -16.78 7.08
C ALA A 27 -18.96 -18.26 6.82
N GLU A 28 -19.74 -18.58 5.78
CA GLU A 28 -20.01 -19.96 5.35
C GLU A 28 -18.75 -20.67 4.84
N HIS A 29 -17.81 -19.94 4.23
CA HIS A 29 -16.57 -20.50 3.69
C HIS A 29 -15.50 -20.76 4.76
N VAL A 30 -15.52 -19.99 5.86
CA VAL A 30 -14.46 -20.03 6.88
C VAL A 30 -14.92 -20.55 8.25
N ASP A 31 -16.12 -21.14 8.32
CA ASP A 31 -16.73 -21.70 9.54
C ASP A 31 -16.79 -20.69 10.71
N LEU A 32 -17.16 -19.43 10.40
CA LEU A 32 -17.33 -18.37 11.40
C LEU A 32 -18.74 -17.79 11.35
N SER A 33 -19.04 -16.87 12.28
CA SER A 33 -20.22 -16.01 12.18
C SER A 33 -19.89 -14.76 11.36
N ALA A 34 -20.90 -14.15 10.72
CA ALA A 34 -20.69 -12.90 9.98
C ALA A 34 -20.07 -11.76 10.82
N PRO A 35 -20.46 -11.56 12.10
CA PRO A 35 -19.76 -10.59 12.97
C PRO A 35 -18.29 -10.94 13.21
N ALA A 36 -17.95 -12.23 13.38
CA ALA A 36 -16.55 -12.63 13.58
C ALA A 36 -15.68 -12.40 12.33
N VAL A 37 -16.25 -12.55 11.13
CA VAL A 37 -15.57 -12.17 9.88
C VAL A 37 -15.36 -10.65 9.82
N ALA A 38 -16.38 -9.86 10.14
CA ALA A 38 -16.29 -8.40 10.15
C ALA A 38 -15.19 -7.92 11.12
N ASP A 39 -15.15 -8.46 12.34
CA ASP A 39 -14.13 -8.14 13.34
C ASP A 39 -12.71 -8.49 12.84
N ARG A 40 -12.55 -9.63 12.15
CA ARG A 40 -11.25 -10.02 11.55
C ARG A 40 -10.83 -9.06 10.45
N VAL A 41 -11.73 -8.68 9.56
CA VAL A 41 -11.44 -7.73 8.47
C VAL A 41 -11.08 -6.36 9.03
N GLU A 42 -11.83 -5.86 10.02
CA GLU A 42 -11.52 -4.57 10.64
C GLU A 42 -10.14 -4.59 11.29
N ARG A 43 -9.82 -5.66 12.03
CA ARG A 43 -8.49 -5.88 12.59
C ARG A 43 -7.39 -5.92 11.52
N LEU A 44 -7.64 -6.52 10.35
CA LEU A 44 -6.69 -6.51 9.22
C LEU A 44 -6.49 -5.11 8.63
N ARG A 45 -7.50 -4.24 8.72
CA ARG A 45 -7.40 -2.82 8.34
C ARG A 45 -6.59 -2.02 9.36
N GLU A 46 -6.86 -2.21 10.64
CA GLU A 46 -6.13 -1.56 11.74
C GLU A 46 -4.62 -1.80 11.66
N VAL A 47 -4.21 -3.01 11.27
CA VAL A 47 -2.78 -3.34 11.11
C VAL A 47 -2.23 -3.07 9.71
N GLY A 48 -3.01 -2.44 8.82
CA GLY A 48 -2.58 -1.98 7.50
C GLY A 48 -2.46 -3.06 6.42
N VAL A 49 -2.87 -4.30 6.69
CA VAL A 49 -2.87 -5.39 5.70
C VAL A 49 -3.94 -5.12 4.65
N VAL A 50 -5.14 -4.74 5.08
CA VAL A 50 -6.19 -4.21 4.21
C VAL A 50 -6.10 -2.70 4.23
N ARG A 51 -5.49 -2.12 3.21
CA ARG A 51 -5.35 -0.66 3.07
C ARG A 51 -6.67 0.04 2.74
N GLY A 52 -7.60 -0.66 2.10
CA GLY A 52 -8.89 -0.12 1.71
C GLY A 52 -9.62 -1.04 0.72
N PHE A 53 -10.83 -0.64 0.36
CA PHE A 53 -11.63 -1.25 -0.69
C PHE A 53 -11.70 -0.26 -1.86
N SER A 54 -11.39 -0.73 -3.05
CA SER A 54 -11.39 0.09 -4.27
C SER A 54 -12.18 -0.61 -5.38
N VAL A 55 -12.38 0.12 -6.47
CA VAL A 55 -12.95 -0.41 -7.70
C VAL A 55 -11.85 -0.50 -8.73
N ASP A 56 -11.71 -1.66 -9.37
CA ASP A 56 -10.88 -1.82 -10.56
C ASP A 56 -11.64 -1.30 -11.78
N LEU A 57 -11.08 -0.30 -12.45
CA LEU A 57 -11.70 0.38 -13.58
C LEU A 57 -10.94 0.04 -14.86
N ASP A 58 -11.64 -0.52 -15.84
CA ASP A 58 -11.12 -0.65 -17.20
C ASP A 58 -11.05 0.74 -17.86
N ARG A 59 -9.88 1.37 -17.74
CA ARG A 59 -9.61 2.72 -18.26
C ARG A 59 -9.73 2.79 -19.77
N SER A 60 -9.49 1.70 -20.51
CA SER A 60 -9.70 1.65 -21.97
C SER A 60 -11.15 1.95 -22.39
N ARG A 61 -12.11 1.82 -21.46
CA ARG A 61 -13.53 2.14 -21.66
C ARG A 61 -13.86 3.59 -21.34
N LEU A 62 -13.02 4.28 -20.59
CA LEU A 62 -13.15 5.69 -20.25
C LEU A 62 -12.40 6.49 -21.32
N ARG A 63 -13.12 7.34 -22.07
CA ARG A 63 -12.53 8.12 -23.17
C ARG A 63 -11.77 9.34 -22.64
N GLU A 64 -10.71 9.09 -21.88
CA GLU A 64 -9.90 10.12 -21.26
C GLU A 64 -8.44 9.81 -21.56
N GLY A 65 -7.75 10.72 -22.24
CA GLY A 65 -6.30 10.69 -22.39
C GLY A 65 -5.69 9.47 -23.10
N VAL A 66 -4.41 9.25 -22.81
CA VAL A 66 -3.59 8.10 -23.22
C VAL A 66 -2.99 7.47 -21.96
N GLU A 67 -3.08 6.15 -21.86
CA GLU A 67 -2.45 5.40 -20.78
C GLU A 67 -0.95 5.26 -21.06
N VAL A 68 -0.13 5.54 -20.05
CA VAL A 68 1.32 5.48 -20.16
C VAL A 68 1.98 4.85 -18.96
N LEU A 69 3.17 4.33 -19.20
CA LEU A 69 4.19 4.05 -18.21
C LEU A 69 5.34 5.03 -18.43
N VAL A 70 5.70 5.78 -17.39
CA VAL A 70 6.80 6.74 -17.43
C VAL A 70 7.87 6.29 -16.47
N GLU A 71 9.12 6.26 -16.93
CA GLU A 71 10.29 5.98 -16.11
C GLU A 71 11.16 7.25 -16.05
N LEU A 72 11.43 7.75 -14.84
CA LEU A 72 12.18 8.97 -14.56
C LEU A 72 13.45 8.59 -13.81
N THR A 73 14.60 8.73 -14.45
CA THR A 73 15.90 8.59 -13.79
C THR A 73 16.26 9.90 -13.12
N THR A 74 16.39 9.89 -11.79
CA THR A 74 16.59 11.12 -11.01
C THR A 74 18.07 11.44 -10.79
N GLU A 75 18.38 12.71 -10.52
CA GLU A 75 19.64 13.11 -9.90
C GLU A 75 19.79 12.49 -8.48
N PRO A 76 21.01 12.35 -7.92
CA PRO A 76 21.23 11.70 -6.64
C PRO A 76 20.66 12.58 -5.53
N GLY A 77 19.86 11.99 -4.65
CA GLY A 77 19.19 12.71 -3.57
C GLY A 77 17.87 13.38 -3.98
N GLU A 78 17.53 13.41 -5.27
CA GLU A 78 16.30 14.06 -5.74
C GLU A 78 15.09 13.11 -5.89
N THR A 79 15.27 11.81 -5.66
CA THR A 79 14.21 10.79 -5.87
C THR A 79 12.92 11.13 -5.12
N GLU A 80 13.00 11.55 -3.86
CA GLU A 80 11.79 11.87 -3.08
C GLU A 80 11.09 13.14 -3.58
N ARG A 81 11.85 14.14 -4.04
CA ARG A 81 11.28 15.38 -4.62
C ARG A 81 10.49 15.08 -5.88
N VAL A 82 11.07 14.25 -6.78
CA VAL A 82 10.40 13.81 -8.01
C VAL A 82 9.20 12.92 -7.69
N ARG A 83 9.34 12.00 -6.73
CA ARG A 83 8.24 11.13 -6.28
C ARG A 83 7.06 11.94 -5.72
N ALA A 84 7.33 12.95 -4.89
CA ALA A 84 6.29 13.78 -4.32
C ALA A 84 5.55 14.60 -5.39
N ALA A 85 6.28 15.15 -6.36
CA ALA A 85 5.69 15.87 -7.49
C ALA A 85 4.80 14.95 -8.34
N THR A 86 5.32 13.80 -8.75
CA THR A 86 4.59 12.82 -9.58
C THR A 86 3.35 12.24 -8.88
N SER A 87 3.40 12.02 -7.57
CA SER A 87 2.24 11.50 -6.80
C SER A 87 1.08 12.49 -6.70
N GLY A 88 1.32 13.79 -6.94
CA GLY A 88 0.29 14.82 -6.90
C GLY A 88 -0.35 15.12 -8.26
N LEU A 89 0.11 14.47 -9.34
CA LEU A 89 -0.40 14.70 -10.68
C LEU A 89 -1.78 14.08 -10.87
N ASP A 90 -2.67 14.83 -11.51
CA ASP A 90 -3.94 14.29 -11.95
C ASP A 90 -3.71 13.21 -13.03
N GLY A 91 -4.45 12.12 -12.95
CA GLY A 91 -4.31 10.98 -13.86
C GLY A 91 -3.24 9.95 -13.47
N VAL A 92 -2.36 10.22 -12.50
CA VAL A 92 -1.43 9.20 -11.96
C VAL A 92 -2.17 8.20 -11.09
N GLU A 93 -1.95 6.91 -11.37
CA GLU A 93 -2.57 5.80 -10.63
C GLU A 93 -1.59 5.10 -9.69
N HIS A 94 -0.37 4.89 -10.15
CA HIS A 94 0.67 4.23 -9.37
C HIS A 94 1.99 4.97 -9.53
N VAL A 95 2.71 5.11 -8.41
CA VAL A 95 4.07 5.64 -8.36
C VAL A 95 4.94 4.66 -7.60
N PHE A 96 6.07 4.31 -8.19
CA PHE A 96 7.04 3.37 -7.68
C PHE A 96 8.40 4.04 -7.56
N THR A 97 9.15 3.69 -6.52
CA THR A 97 10.57 4.04 -6.39
C THR A 97 11.40 2.80 -6.71
N THR A 98 12.39 2.92 -7.60
CA THR A 98 13.25 1.79 -7.97
C THR A 98 14.51 1.75 -7.10
N ALA A 99 15.06 0.55 -6.88
CA ALA A 99 16.28 0.35 -6.08
C ALA A 99 17.52 1.06 -6.67
N GLY A 100 17.54 1.31 -7.98
CA GLY A 100 18.62 2.03 -8.66
C GLY A 100 18.57 3.55 -8.48
N GLY A 101 17.55 4.08 -7.81
CA GLY A 101 17.27 5.50 -7.76
C GLY A 101 16.53 5.94 -9.01
N GLY A 102 15.25 6.27 -8.84
CA GLY A 102 14.37 6.63 -9.95
C GLY A 102 12.91 6.50 -9.54
N VAL A 103 12.03 7.08 -10.36
CA VAL A 103 10.59 7.04 -10.17
C VAL A 103 9.96 6.42 -11.41
N VAL A 104 9.12 5.41 -11.23
CA VAL A 104 8.29 4.86 -12.30
C VAL A 104 6.84 5.16 -11.96
N LEU A 105 6.04 5.58 -12.93
CA LEU A 105 4.61 5.80 -12.73
C LEU A 105 3.78 5.21 -13.87
N THR A 106 2.54 4.89 -13.55
CA THR A 106 1.49 4.65 -14.53
C THR A 106 0.41 5.71 -14.38
N GLY A 107 -0.15 6.16 -15.50
CA GLY A 107 -1.21 7.15 -15.47
C GLY A 107 -1.89 7.33 -16.80
N THR A 108 -2.98 8.08 -16.76
CA THR A 108 -3.74 8.52 -17.94
C THR A 108 -3.57 10.02 -18.09
N PHE A 109 -2.92 10.46 -19.17
CA PHE A 109 -2.61 11.87 -19.39
C PHE A 109 -3.21 12.40 -20.69
N PRO A 110 -3.27 13.73 -20.89
CA PRO A 110 -3.52 14.31 -22.21
C PRO A 110 -2.58 13.76 -23.29
N ALA A 111 -2.94 13.90 -24.56
CA ALA A 111 -2.18 13.33 -25.67
C ALA A 111 -0.71 13.82 -25.73
N ASP A 112 -0.41 15.00 -25.20
CA ASP A 112 0.95 15.54 -25.11
C ASP A 112 1.51 15.28 -23.69
N VAL A 113 1.97 14.05 -23.50
CA VAL A 113 2.51 13.58 -22.21
C VAL A 113 3.81 14.28 -21.87
N ASP A 114 4.68 14.51 -22.85
CA ASP A 114 5.97 15.19 -22.65
C ASP A 114 5.77 16.63 -22.14
N ALA A 115 4.85 17.39 -22.75
CA ALA A 115 4.55 18.74 -22.30
C ALA A 115 3.95 18.75 -20.89
N HIS A 116 3.08 17.78 -20.58
CA HIS A 116 2.47 17.66 -19.25
C HIS A 116 3.53 17.33 -18.17
N LEU A 117 4.41 16.37 -18.43
CA LEU A 117 5.50 16.05 -17.51
C LEU A 117 6.43 17.25 -17.33
N ALA A 118 6.77 17.96 -18.41
CA ALA A 118 7.66 19.11 -18.35
C ALA A 118 7.11 20.30 -17.54
N SER A 119 5.78 20.44 -17.43
CA SER A 119 5.17 21.51 -16.64
C SER A 119 5.05 21.19 -15.17
N GLU A 120 4.78 19.93 -14.81
CA GLU A 120 4.44 19.54 -13.44
C GLU A 120 5.57 18.83 -12.68
N VAL A 121 6.52 18.22 -13.40
CA VAL A 121 7.65 17.48 -12.79
C VAL A 121 8.89 18.37 -12.76
N PRO A 122 9.68 18.38 -11.66
CA PRO A 122 10.93 19.13 -11.59
C PRO A 122 11.98 18.52 -12.53
N MET A 123 11.97 18.93 -13.79
CA MET A 123 12.89 18.40 -14.81
C MET A 123 14.36 18.76 -14.55
N ASP A 124 14.64 19.74 -13.69
CA ASP A 124 15.98 20.02 -13.16
C ASP A 124 16.55 18.89 -12.30
N ALA A 125 15.68 18.03 -11.76
CA ALA A 125 16.01 16.88 -10.93
C ALA A 125 15.98 15.54 -11.69
N VAL A 126 15.71 15.56 -13.01
CA VAL A 126 15.57 14.39 -13.87
C VAL A 126 16.69 14.38 -14.91
N ARG A 127 17.45 13.29 -14.97
CA ARG A 127 18.54 13.09 -15.93
C ARG A 127 18.03 12.64 -17.28
N GLU A 128 17.09 11.72 -17.23
CA GLU A 128 16.53 11.02 -18.38
C GLU A 128 15.13 10.55 -18.00
N TYR A 129 14.25 10.54 -18.99
CA TYR A 129 12.94 9.92 -18.84
C TYR A 129 12.50 9.22 -20.11
N GLU A 130 11.70 8.17 -19.94
CA GLU A 130 11.11 7.40 -21.03
C GLU A 130 9.60 7.31 -20.83
N VAL A 131 8.84 7.65 -21.87
CA VAL A 131 7.38 7.50 -21.90
C VAL A 131 7.03 6.34 -22.83
N ARG A 132 6.28 5.36 -22.31
CA ARG A 132 5.77 4.21 -23.07
C ARG A 132 4.24 4.25 -23.06
N LEU A 133 3.63 4.23 -24.24
CA LEU A 133 2.17 4.11 -24.34
C LEU A 133 1.74 2.68 -24.00
N LEU A 134 0.74 2.55 -23.15
CA LEU A 134 0.14 1.27 -22.77
C LEU A 134 -1.05 1.00 -23.69
N THR A 135 -1.15 -0.23 -24.18
CA THR A 135 -2.26 -0.67 -25.05
C THR A 135 -3.29 -1.52 -24.32
N ASP A 136 -2.89 -2.11 -23.20
CA ASP A 136 -3.70 -3.02 -22.39
C ASP A 136 -3.12 -3.07 -20.97
N VAL A 137 -3.99 -3.14 -19.97
CA VAL A 137 -3.64 -3.28 -18.55
C VAL A 137 -4.58 -4.31 -17.94
N ALA A 138 -4.02 -5.27 -17.22
CA ALA A 138 -4.80 -6.31 -16.56
C ALA A 138 -4.33 -6.49 -15.11
N TRP A 139 -5.23 -6.26 -14.17
CA TRP A 139 -4.98 -6.42 -12.74
C TRP A 139 -5.34 -7.83 -12.28
N HIS A 140 -4.37 -8.51 -11.65
CA HIS A 140 -4.52 -9.87 -11.14
C HIS A 140 -4.05 -9.92 -9.68
N PRO A 141 -4.87 -9.45 -8.73
CA PRO A 141 -4.48 -9.47 -7.32
C PRO A 141 -4.35 -10.91 -6.82
N SER A 142 -3.29 -11.20 -6.07
CA SER A 142 -3.11 -12.49 -5.42
C SER A 142 -2.34 -12.35 -4.11
N LEU A 143 -2.59 -13.27 -3.17
CA LEU A 143 -1.84 -13.33 -1.91
C LEU A 143 -0.52 -14.10 -2.05
N GLY A 144 -0.36 -14.94 -3.06
CA GLY A 144 0.77 -15.86 -3.17
C GLY A 144 0.97 -16.69 -1.89
N GLU A 145 2.23 -16.93 -1.50
CA GLU A 145 2.57 -17.58 -0.23
C GLU A 145 2.76 -16.58 0.93
N ALA A 146 2.34 -15.31 0.76
CA ALA A 146 2.75 -14.20 1.61
C ALA A 146 2.46 -14.43 3.10
N LYS A 147 3.50 -14.47 3.92
CA LYS A 147 3.38 -14.43 5.38
C LYS A 147 3.19 -12.98 5.83
N LEU A 148 2.30 -12.76 6.81
CA LEU A 148 2.09 -11.44 7.39
C LEU A 148 3.41 -10.96 8.00
N GLY A 149 3.95 -9.88 7.46
CA GLY A 149 5.15 -9.24 7.98
C GLY A 149 4.80 -7.85 8.48
N LEU A 150 4.29 -7.74 9.70
CA LEU A 150 4.06 -6.41 10.28
C LEU A 150 5.41 -5.76 10.57
N PRO A 151 5.64 -4.50 10.19
CA PRO A 151 6.85 -3.80 10.63
C PRO A 151 6.80 -3.58 12.14
N CYS A 152 7.94 -3.76 12.81
CA CYS A 152 8.08 -3.43 14.21
C CYS A 152 7.95 -1.91 14.38
N ALA A 153 7.04 -1.46 15.24
CA ALA A 153 6.81 -0.03 15.47
C ALA A 153 8.02 0.71 16.08
N GLU A 154 9.01 -0.02 16.61
CA GLU A 154 10.24 0.57 17.13
C GLU A 154 11.41 0.50 16.15
N CYS A 155 11.65 -0.66 15.52
CA CYS A 155 12.88 -0.90 14.74
C CYS A 155 12.64 -1.27 13.27
N GLU A 156 11.39 -1.20 12.81
CA GLU A 156 10.93 -1.46 11.43
C GLU A 156 11.17 -2.89 10.90
N ASN A 157 11.90 -3.73 11.64
CA ASN A 157 12.08 -5.14 11.30
C ASN A 157 10.75 -5.88 11.23
N THR A 158 10.66 -6.86 10.34
CA THR A 158 9.49 -7.71 10.21
C THR A 158 9.23 -8.52 11.48
N VAL A 159 8.06 -8.30 12.07
CA VAL A 159 7.55 -9.05 13.22
C VAL A 159 7.15 -10.44 12.76
N THR A 160 7.78 -11.44 13.35
CA THR A 160 7.50 -12.87 13.08
C THR A 160 6.43 -13.41 14.05
N SER A 161 6.16 -14.72 13.97
CA SER A 161 5.30 -15.44 14.91
C SER A 161 5.68 -15.28 16.39
N GLU A 162 6.89 -14.84 16.73
CA GLU A 162 7.32 -14.66 18.13
C GLU A 162 7.05 -13.25 18.67
N GLY A 163 6.63 -12.32 17.81
CA GLY A 163 6.38 -10.92 18.16
C GLY A 163 5.29 -10.69 19.21
N VAL A 164 5.28 -9.47 19.74
CA VAL A 164 4.32 -8.98 20.75
C VAL A 164 3.56 -7.77 20.23
N THR A 165 2.39 -7.48 20.79
CA THR A 165 1.59 -6.30 20.44
C THR A 165 1.29 -5.44 21.67
N ALA A 166 1.00 -4.17 21.45
CA ALA A 166 0.51 -3.23 22.47
C ALA A 166 -0.54 -2.29 21.85
N THR A 167 -1.50 -1.85 22.66
CA THR A 167 -2.49 -0.85 22.24
C THR A 167 -2.22 0.43 23.02
N LEU A 168 -1.90 1.51 22.31
CA LEU A 168 -1.52 2.82 22.86
C LEU A 168 -2.34 3.88 22.14
N GLY A 169 -3.02 4.76 22.88
CA GLY A 169 -3.86 5.81 22.28
C GLY A 169 -5.05 5.33 21.43
N GLY A 170 -5.43 4.05 21.53
CA GLY A 170 -6.47 3.44 20.70
C GLY A 170 -5.93 2.79 19.41
N GLU A 171 -4.64 2.88 19.13
CA GLU A 171 -3.98 2.23 17.99
C GLU A 171 -3.21 0.99 18.46
N THR A 172 -3.19 -0.07 17.64
CA THR A 172 -2.46 -1.31 17.94
C THR A 172 -1.14 -1.36 17.19
N TYR A 173 -0.05 -1.50 17.94
CA TYR A 173 1.32 -1.57 17.44
C TYR A 173 1.88 -2.99 17.58
N ALA A 174 2.71 -3.41 16.61
CA ALA A 174 3.40 -4.70 16.61
C ALA A 174 4.90 -4.52 16.85
N PHE A 175 5.51 -5.46 17.58
CA PHE A 175 6.92 -5.40 17.97
C PHE A 175 7.59 -6.75 17.78
N CYS A 176 8.84 -6.74 17.29
CA CYS A 176 9.60 -7.97 17.06
C CYS A 176 10.00 -8.68 18.36
N CYS A 177 10.06 -7.95 19.48
CA CYS A 177 10.39 -8.50 20.81
C CYS A 177 9.84 -7.59 21.93
N SER A 178 9.85 -8.09 23.17
CA SER A 178 9.43 -7.32 24.36
C SER A 178 10.28 -6.06 24.59
N SER A 179 11.57 -6.08 24.25
CA SER A 179 12.44 -4.91 24.39
C SER A 179 12.00 -3.75 23.48
N CYS A 180 11.66 -4.03 22.22
CA CYS A 180 11.14 -3.01 21.30
C CYS A 180 9.81 -2.45 21.79
N LYS A 181 8.94 -3.31 22.33
CA LYS A 181 7.68 -2.87 22.94
C LYS A 181 7.93 -1.89 24.09
N SER A 182 8.76 -2.25 25.06
CA SER A 182 9.03 -1.39 26.23
C SER A 182 9.67 -0.06 25.84
N GLN A 183 10.62 -0.06 24.91
CA GLN A 183 11.24 1.18 24.43
C GLN A 183 10.22 2.11 23.74
N PHE A 184 9.33 1.54 22.95
CA PHE A 184 8.28 2.30 22.30
C PHE A 184 7.26 2.86 23.31
N GLU A 185 6.84 2.06 24.30
CA GLU A 185 5.93 2.49 25.38
C GLU A 185 6.52 3.67 26.16
N GLU A 186 7.78 3.58 26.59
CA GLU A 186 8.49 4.68 27.29
C GLU A 186 8.62 5.94 26.41
N ARG A 187 8.80 5.79 25.11
CA ARG A 187 8.84 6.91 24.16
C ARG A 187 7.47 7.55 23.99
N TYR A 188 6.42 6.73 23.88
CA TYR A 188 5.04 7.16 23.73
C TYR A 188 4.55 7.93 24.97
N GLU A 189 4.83 7.42 26.17
CA GLU A 189 4.50 8.07 27.44
C GLU A 189 5.16 9.45 27.58
N ARG A 190 6.46 9.56 27.27
CA ARG A 190 7.17 10.86 27.30
C ARG A 190 6.57 11.90 26.34
N LEU A 191 6.05 11.46 25.20
CA LEU A 191 5.40 12.34 24.23
C LEU A 191 4.00 12.75 24.72
N ALA A 192 3.27 11.84 25.37
CA ALA A 192 1.95 12.12 25.94
C ALA A 192 2.01 13.04 27.18
N GLU A 193 3.07 12.96 27.99
CA GLU A 193 3.28 13.82 29.16
C GLU A 193 3.77 15.24 28.81
N GLY A 194 4.29 15.43 27.59
CA GLY A 194 4.79 16.71 27.09
C GLY A 194 3.79 17.52 26.24
N ALA A 195 2.56 17.03 26.08
CA ALA A 195 1.51 17.59 25.22
C ALA A 195 0.40 18.31 26.01
#